data_AF-A0A401Q855-F1
#
_entry.id   AF-A0A401Q855-F1
#
_cell.length_a   1.000
_cell.length_b   1.000
_cell.length_c   1.000
_cell.angle_alpha   90.00
_cell.angle_beta   90.00
_cell.angle_gamma   90.00
#
_symmetry.space_group_name_H-M   'P 1'
#
loop_
_entity.id
_entity.type
_entity.pdbx_description
1 polymer ?
#
loop_
_entity_poly.entity_id
_entity_poly.type
_entity_poly.pdbx_seq_one_letter_code
_entity_poly.pdbx_strand_id
1 'polypeptide(L)'
;HKVRHSVAQLAAIIVKHETPEKWPQLLQFITQWTKSSVPEERQVGMLLLSTVVDISTESFKRHFRELMRLFHQTLEDHDNPLVVFYTIQTLTAVVSYMGTDEVNMMRPMIPKLLIAIQTLIQHNQDQASEAMEVFDELMESEVSIIVPYLSQIVHFCLE
;
A
#
# COMPACT_ATOMS: atom_id res chain seq x y z
N HIS A 1 -14.59 -9.53 -8.92
CA HIS A 1 -13.16 -9.72 -9.24
C HIS A 1 -12.78 -9.32 -10.66
N LYS A 2 -13.20 -10.01 -11.75
CA LYS A 2 -12.72 -9.71 -13.12
C LYS A 2 -12.92 -8.26 -13.59
N VAL A 3 -14.11 -7.67 -13.41
CA VAL A 3 -14.39 -6.29 -13.84
C VAL A 3 -13.53 -5.26 -13.11
N ARG A 4 -13.34 -5.43 -11.80
CA ARG A 4 -12.52 -4.53 -10.96
C ARG A 4 -11.05 -4.57 -11.39
N HIS A 5 -10.51 -5.76 -11.65
CA HIS A 5 -9.16 -5.92 -12.21
C HIS A 5 -9.04 -5.36 -13.63
N SER A 6 -10.04 -5.54 -14.49
CA SER A 6 -10.03 -4.96 -15.84
C SER A 6 -10.07 -3.43 -15.83
N VAL A 7 -10.82 -2.82 -14.91
CA VAL A 7 -10.83 -1.35 -14.73
C VAL A 7 -9.50 -0.87 -14.18
N ALA A 8 -8.91 -1.60 -13.22
CA ALA A 8 -7.58 -1.29 -12.71
C ALA A 8 -6.50 -1.42 -13.80
N GLN A 9 -6.57 -2.46 -14.64
CA GLN A 9 -5.69 -2.67 -15.79
C GLN A 9 -5.89 -1.64 -16.92
N LEU A 10 -7.10 -1.13 -17.11
CA LEU A 10 -7.34 -0.03 -18.04
C LEU A 10 -6.80 1.29 -17.49
N ALA A 11 -7.02 1.57 -16.20
CA ALA A 11 -6.45 2.74 -15.54
C ALA A 11 -4.91 2.72 -15.59
N ALA A 12 -4.33 1.56 -15.30
CA ALA A 12 -2.94 1.21 -15.50
C ALA A 12 -2.39 1.54 -16.91
N ILE A 13 -3.07 1.05 -17.97
CA ILE A 13 -2.66 1.30 -19.36
C ILE A 13 -2.68 2.80 -19.66
N ILE A 14 -3.67 3.54 -19.16
CA ILE A 14 -3.79 4.97 -19.42
C ILE A 14 -2.71 5.76 -18.67
N VAL A 15 -2.44 5.44 -17.40
CA VAL A 15 -1.34 6.05 -16.62
C VAL A 15 0.04 5.74 -17.21
N LYS A 16 0.23 4.59 -17.86
CA LYS A 16 1.48 4.28 -18.58
C LYS A 16 1.74 5.21 -19.77
N HIS A 17 0.71 5.82 -20.35
CA HIS A 17 0.81 6.69 -21.52
C HIS A 17 0.57 8.18 -21.19
N GLU A 18 0.05 8.49 -20.00
CA GLU A 18 -0.26 9.84 -19.53
C GLU A 18 0.16 10.05 -18.07
N THR A 19 0.71 11.22 -17.73
CA THR A 19 1.10 11.50 -16.33
C THR A 19 -0.14 11.67 -15.44
N PRO A 20 -0.09 11.38 -14.13
CA PRO A 20 -1.24 11.51 -13.22
C PRO A 20 -1.89 12.89 -13.23
N GLU A 21 -1.13 13.96 -13.53
CA GLU A 21 -1.62 15.33 -13.69
C GLU A 21 -2.62 15.48 -14.84
N LYS A 22 -2.50 14.64 -15.86
CA LYS A 22 -3.41 14.64 -17.02
C LYS A 22 -4.73 13.93 -16.72
N TRP A 23 -4.84 13.24 -15.58
CA TRP A 23 -6.03 12.50 -15.21
C TRP A 23 -6.60 12.85 -13.83
N PRO A 24 -7.02 14.11 -13.63
CA PRO A 24 -7.51 14.59 -12.33
C PRO A 24 -8.77 13.86 -11.86
N GLN A 25 -9.60 13.35 -12.78
CA GLN A 25 -10.80 12.60 -12.43
C GLN A 25 -10.45 11.27 -11.77
N LEU A 26 -9.45 10.53 -12.28
CA LEU A 26 -9.01 9.28 -11.67
C LEU A 26 -8.49 9.52 -10.24
N LEU A 27 -7.65 10.55 -10.06
CA LEU A 27 -7.16 10.92 -8.73
C LEU A 27 -8.31 11.31 -7.79
N GLN A 28 -9.28 12.09 -8.26
CA GLN A 28 -10.48 12.41 -7.49
C GLN A 28 -11.28 11.16 -7.09
N PHE A 29 -11.49 10.22 -8.01
CA PHE A 29 -12.16 8.95 -7.72
C PHE A 29 -11.40 8.13 -6.68
N ILE A 30 -10.08 7.99 -6.83
CA ILE A 30 -9.24 7.27 -5.87
C ILE A 30 -9.33 7.93 -4.49
N THR A 31 -9.17 9.26 -4.39
CA THR A 31 -9.23 9.97 -3.12
C THR A 31 -10.61 9.87 -2.47
N GLN A 32 -11.69 9.92 -3.25
CA GLN A 32 -13.05 9.79 -2.73
C GLN A 32 -13.32 8.38 -2.21
N TRP A 33 -12.95 7.35 -2.98
CA TRP A 33 -13.31 5.97 -2.67
C TRP A 33 -12.47 5.38 -1.56
N THR A 34 -11.17 5.70 -1.52
CA THR A 34 -10.28 5.27 -0.41
C THR A 34 -10.72 5.80 0.96
N LYS A 35 -11.47 6.91 0.99
CA LYS A 35 -12.00 7.54 2.21
C LYS A 35 -13.51 7.31 2.40
N SER A 36 -14.13 6.43 1.61
CA SER A 36 -15.57 6.19 1.69
C SER A 36 -15.97 5.50 2.99
N SER A 37 -17.17 5.81 3.49
CA SER A 37 -17.79 5.05 4.59
C SER A 37 -18.21 3.64 4.17
N VAL A 38 -18.36 3.40 2.86
CA VAL A 38 -18.76 2.09 2.31
C VAL A 38 -17.52 1.19 2.15
N PRO A 39 -17.45 0.04 2.85
CA PRO A 39 -16.29 -0.85 2.81
C PRO A 39 -15.89 -1.30 1.40
N GLU A 40 -16.87 -1.64 0.58
CA GLU A 40 -16.66 -2.13 -0.79
C GLU A 40 -16.09 -1.05 -1.72
N GLU A 41 -16.46 0.22 -1.51
CA GLU A 41 -15.89 1.35 -2.25
C GLU A 41 -14.43 1.57 -1.85
N ARG A 42 -14.11 1.49 -0.55
CA ARG A 42 -12.71 1.56 -0.08
C ARG A 42 -11.84 0.47 -0.69
N GLN A 43 -12.34 -0.76 -0.75
CA GLN A 43 -11.63 -1.88 -1.37
C GLN A 43 -11.30 -1.59 -2.84
N VAL A 44 -12.27 -1.09 -3.61
CA VAL A 44 -12.04 -0.76 -5.02
C VAL A 44 -11.11 0.44 -5.16
N GLY A 45 -11.27 1.48 -4.33
CA GLY A 45 -10.39 2.64 -4.33
C GLY A 45 -8.94 2.27 -4.05
N MET A 46 -8.70 1.40 -3.08
CA MET A 46 -7.35 0.93 -2.73
C MET A 46 -6.75 -0.01 -3.78
N LEU A 47 -7.55 -0.91 -4.38
CA LEU A 47 -7.10 -1.72 -5.52
C LEU A 47 -6.67 -0.85 -6.71
N LEU A 48 -7.46 0.17 -7.03
CA LEU A 48 -7.13 1.11 -8.09
C LEU A 48 -5.84 1.86 -7.77
N LEU A 49 -5.73 2.39 -6.54
CA LEU A 49 -4.54 3.08 -6.07
C LEU A 49 -3.29 2.20 -6.17
N SER A 50 -3.34 0.96 -5.64
CA SER A 50 -2.20 0.05 -5.67
C SER A 50 -1.75 -0.23 -7.09
N THR A 51 -2.71 -0.49 -7.99
CA THR A 51 -2.43 -0.79 -9.40
C THR A 51 -1.80 0.38 -10.13
N VAL A 52 -2.28 1.61 -9.92
CA VAL A 52 -1.75 2.77 -10.67
C VAL A 52 -0.42 3.25 -10.11
N VAL A 53 -0.21 3.11 -8.80
CA VAL A 53 1.07 3.43 -8.16
C VAL A 53 2.13 2.44 -8.60
N ASP A 54 1.86 1.13 -8.56
CA ASP A 54 2.81 0.08 -8.98
C ASP A 54 3.37 0.29 -10.40
N ILE A 55 2.51 0.77 -11.32
CA ILE A 55 2.88 0.98 -12.72
C ILE A 55 3.68 2.25 -12.94
N SER A 56 3.48 3.27 -12.10
CA SER A 56 4.06 4.60 -12.32
C SER A 56 4.46 5.26 -11.01
N THR A 57 5.17 4.52 -10.16
CA THR A 57 5.49 4.92 -8.78
C THR A 57 6.13 6.30 -8.72
N GLU A 58 7.08 6.58 -9.62
CA GLU A 58 7.78 7.86 -9.68
C GLU A 58 6.86 9.05 -9.94
N SER A 59 5.82 8.87 -10.76
CA SER A 59 4.85 9.91 -11.05
C SER A 59 4.01 10.31 -9.83
N PHE A 60 3.94 9.43 -8.82
CA PHE A 60 3.25 9.68 -7.57
C PHE A 60 4.14 10.28 -6.48
N LYS A 61 5.45 10.48 -6.70
CA LYS A 61 6.41 10.99 -5.69
C LYS A 61 5.91 12.25 -4.96
N ARG A 62 5.33 13.20 -5.69
CA ARG A 62 4.78 14.44 -5.11
C ARG A 62 3.61 14.22 -4.13
N HIS A 63 2.96 13.07 -4.21
CA HIS A 63 1.80 12.69 -3.39
C HIS A 63 2.18 11.74 -2.25
N PHE A 64 3.43 11.30 -2.14
CA PHE A 64 3.82 10.28 -1.16
C PHE A 64 3.47 10.65 0.28
N ARG A 65 3.61 11.92 0.68
CA ARG A 65 3.18 12.35 2.03
C ARG A 65 1.70 12.16 2.29
N GLU A 66 0.85 12.38 1.28
CA GLU A 66 -0.58 12.13 1.42
C GLU A 66 -0.86 10.62 1.46
N LEU A 67 -0.17 9.85 0.62
CA LEU A 67 -0.26 8.39 0.61
C LEU A 67 0.15 7.80 1.97
N MET A 68 1.27 8.24 2.57
CA MET A 68 1.68 7.79 3.90
C MET A 68 0.62 8.07 4.98
N ARG A 69 -0.05 9.23 4.91
CA ARG A 69 -1.16 9.52 5.84
C ARG A 69 -2.35 8.60 5.62
N LEU A 70 -2.68 8.30 4.37
CA LEU A 70 -3.72 7.34 4.03
C LEU A 70 -3.36 5.94 4.55
N PHE A 71 -2.12 5.48 4.31
CA PHE A 71 -1.66 4.16 4.71
C PHE A 71 -1.65 3.96 6.22
N HIS A 72 -1.35 5.00 7.00
CA HIS A 72 -1.50 4.95 8.45
C HIS A 72 -2.91 4.59 8.91
N GLN A 73 -3.93 5.03 8.18
CA GLN A 73 -5.34 4.79 8.47
C GLN A 73 -5.79 3.45 7.92
N THR A 74 -5.43 3.13 6.67
CA THR A 74 -5.90 1.92 6.00
C THR A 74 -5.20 0.65 6.49
N LEU A 75 -4.00 0.73 7.05
CA LEU A 75 -3.37 -0.39 7.77
C LEU A 75 -4.13 -0.78 9.05
N GLU A 76 -4.89 0.15 9.63
CA GLU A 76 -5.69 -0.10 10.85
C GLU A 76 -7.15 -0.51 10.53
N ASP A 77 -7.53 -0.56 9.25
CA ASP A 77 -8.86 -1.04 8.81
C ASP A 77 -8.91 -2.58 8.80
N HIS A 78 -8.69 -3.18 9.97
CA HIS A 78 -8.59 -4.64 10.16
C HIS A 78 -9.88 -5.39 9.79
N ASP A 79 -11.03 -4.71 9.80
CA ASP A 79 -12.31 -5.23 9.33
C ASP A 79 -12.38 -5.36 7.79
N ASN A 80 -11.38 -4.84 7.08
CA ASN A 80 -11.29 -4.86 5.62
C ASN A 80 -9.96 -5.43 5.13
N PRO A 81 -9.78 -6.77 5.16
CA PRO A 81 -8.53 -7.43 4.78
C PRO A 81 -8.01 -7.03 3.40
N LEU A 82 -8.90 -6.82 2.41
CA LEU A 82 -8.49 -6.36 1.08
C LEU A 82 -7.95 -4.92 1.06
N VAL A 83 -8.52 -4.02 1.87
CA VAL A 83 -7.99 -2.65 2.01
C VAL A 83 -6.59 -2.69 2.61
N VAL A 84 -6.40 -3.51 3.65
CA VAL A 84 -5.10 -3.73 4.29
C VAL A 84 -4.09 -4.29 3.29
N PHE A 85 -4.46 -5.36 2.57
CA PHE A 85 -3.60 -6.00 1.57
C PHE A 85 -3.14 -5.01 0.48
N TYR A 86 -4.07 -4.29 -0.15
CA TYR A 86 -3.72 -3.30 -1.17
C TYR A 86 -2.92 -2.12 -0.61
N THR A 87 -3.13 -1.77 0.67
CA THR A 87 -2.28 -0.78 1.37
C THR A 87 -0.84 -1.26 1.44
N ILE A 88 -0.61 -2.51 1.88
CA ILE A 88 0.74 -3.07 2.00
C ILE A 88 1.40 -3.18 0.63
N GLN A 89 0.72 -3.69 -0.38
CA GLN A 89 1.25 -3.74 -1.76
C GLN A 89 1.67 -2.34 -2.25
N THR A 90 0.83 -1.33 -2.02
CA THR A 90 1.15 0.04 -2.44
C THR A 90 2.35 0.60 -1.67
N LEU A 91 2.44 0.29 -0.36
CA LEU A 91 3.58 0.65 0.47
C LEU A 91 4.86 0.03 -0.09
N THR A 92 4.89 -1.29 -0.33
CA THR A 92 6.03 -2.00 -0.90
C THR A 92 6.52 -1.33 -2.19
N ALA A 93 5.60 -1.01 -3.11
CA ALA A 93 5.96 -0.38 -4.38
C ALA A 93 6.62 1.00 -4.24
N VAL A 94 6.35 1.75 -3.16
CA VAL A 94 6.90 3.11 -2.97
C VAL A 94 8.14 3.16 -2.08
N VAL A 95 8.51 2.07 -1.38
CA VAL A 95 9.58 2.08 -0.36
C VAL A 95 10.92 2.58 -0.93
N SER A 96 11.39 2.02 -2.04
CA SER A 96 12.66 2.40 -2.69
C SER A 96 12.69 3.83 -3.26
N TYR A 97 11.55 4.51 -3.28
CA TYR A 97 11.40 5.86 -3.85
C TYR A 97 11.23 6.94 -2.78
N MET A 98 11.20 6.57 -1.50
CA MET A 98 10.94 7.49 -0.39
C MET A 98 12.08 8.50 -0.19
N GLY A 99 11.71 9.72 0.22
CA GLY A 99 12.65 10.71 0.74
C GLY A 99 12.74 10.63 2.26
N THR A 100 13.56 11.51 2.85
CA THR A 100 13.78 11.57 4.30
C THR A 100 12.48 11.77 5.10
N ASP A 101 11.55 12.59 4.59
CA ASP A 101 10.28 12.85 5.28
C ASP A 101 9.40 11.61 5.30
N GLU A 102 9.29 10.91 4.16
CA GLU A 102 8.48 9.70 4.00
C GLU A 102 9.06 8.55 4.82
N VAL A 103 10.39 8.38 4.85
CA VAL A 103 11.09 7.42 5.73
C VAL A 103 10.72 7.64 7.20
N ASN A 104 10.66 8.89 7.66
CA ASN A 104 10.27 9.21 9.03
C ASN A 104 8.80 8.86 9.31
N MET A 105 7.92 9.00 8.32
CA MET A 105 6.50 8.60 8.42
C MET A 105 6.33 7.08 8.38
N MET A 106 7.19 6.36 7.66
CA MET A 106 7.13 4.91 7.54
C MET A 106 7.55 4.18 8.81
N ARG A 107 8.56 4.67 9.55
CA ARG A 107 9.05 4.04 10.81
C ARG A 107 7.95 3.62 11.80
N PRO A 108 6.99 4.50 12.18
CA PRO A 108 5.92 4.11 13.10
C PRO A 108 4.88 3.14 12.50
N MET A 109 4.93 2.85 11.20
CA MET A 109 4.04 1.84 10.58
C MET A 109 4.55 0.41 10.75
N ILE A 110 5.82 0.17 11.12
CA ILE A 110 6.36 -1.20 11.22
C ILE A 110 5.55 -2.09 12.18
N PRO A 111 5.20 -1.66 13.40
CA PRO A 111 4.32 -2.45 14.27
C PRO A 111 2.92 -2.65 13.67
N LYS A 112 2.40 -1.66 12.93
CA LYS A 112 1.09 -1.76 12.26
C LYS A 112 1.12 -2.81 11.14
N LEU A 113 2.23 -2.89 10.39
CA LEU A 113 2.43 -3.91 9.35
C LEU A 113 2.40 -5.32 9.93
N LEU A 114 3.06 -5.55 11.07
CA LEU A 114 3.03 -6.87 11.73
C LEU A 114 1.60 -7.28 12.10
N ILE A 115 0.82 -6.39 12.73
CA ILE A 115 -0.57 -6.64 13.09
C ILE A 115 -1.45 -6.83 11.85
N ALA A 116 -1.24 -6.01 10.82
CA ALA A 116 -1.94 -6.08 9.55
C ALA A 116 -1.71 -7.43 8.85
N ILE A 117 -0.45 -7.89 8.77
CA ILE A 117 -0.12 -9.18 8.17
C ILE A 117 -0.67 -10.32 9.03
N GLN A 118 -0.60 -10.23 10.36
CA GLN A 118 -1.24 -11.21 11.25
C GLN A 118 -2.75 -11.32 10.98
N THR A 119 -3.41 -10.18 10.73
CA THR A 119 -4.82 -10.15 10.34
C THR A 119 -5.03 -10.84 9.00
N LEU A 120 -4.17 -10.58 7.99
CA LEU A 120 -4.24 -11.24 6.69
C LEU A 120 -4.06 -12.75 6.80
N ILE A 121 -3.17 -13.26 7.64
CA ILE A 121 -2.94 -14.70 7.85
C ILE A 121 -4.25 -15.42 8.21
N GLN A 122 -5.11 -14.78 9.02
CA GLN A 122 -6.40 -15.35 9.43
C GLN A 122 -7.45 -15.39 8.31
N HIS A 123 -7.28 -14.58 7.25
CA HIS A 123 -8.27 -14.41 6.19
C HIS A 123 -7.84 -15.03 4.86
N ASN A 124 -6.58 -14.81 4.47
CA ASN A 124 -6.02 -15.30 3.21
C ASN A 124 -4.49 -15.39 3.33
N GLN A 125 -3.98 -16.62 3.48
CA GLN A 125 -2.55 -16.87 3.67
C GLN A 125 -1.71 -16.52 2.45
N ASP A 126 -2.25 -16.65 1.23
CA ASP A 126 -1.52 -16.27 0.01
C ASP A 126 -1.27 -14.76 -0.01
N GLN A 127 -2.30 -13.97 0.32
CA GLN A 127 -2.18 -12.51 0.44
C GLN A 127 -1.28 -12.09 1.60
N ALA A 128 -1.30 -12.83 2.71
CA ALA A 128 -0.39 -12.57 3.82
C ALA A 128 1.07 -12.84 3.43
N SER A 129 1.32 -13.93 2.70
CA SER A 129 2.64 -14.28 2.18
C SER A 129 3.16 -13.22 1.22
N GLU A 130 2.32 -12.72 0.32
CA GLU A 130 2.68 -11.63 -0.60
C GLU A 130 2.91 -10.32 0.16
N ALA A 131 2.12 -10.01 1.18
CA ALA A 131 2.30 -8.82 2.01
C ALA A 131 3.63 -8.80 2.78
N MET A 132 4.28 -9.95 3.00
CA MET A 132 5.60 -10.02 3.63
C MET A 132 6.71 -9.39 2.79
N GLU A 133 6.53 -9.26 1.46
CA GLU A 133 7.50 -8.63 0.55
C GLU A 133 7.86 -7.19 0.97
N VAL A 134 6.99 -6.52 1.73
CA VAL A 134 7.28 -5.18 2.29
C VAL A 134 8.54 -5.20 3.16
N PHE A 135 8.79 -6.28 3.90
CA PHE A 135 9.96 -6.38 4.77
C PHE A 135 11.23 -6.65 3.98
N ASP A 136 11.14 -7.45 2.91
CA ASP A 136 12.26 -7.68 1.99
C ASP A 136 12.68 -6.37 1.33
N GLU A 137 11.72 -5.63 0.77
CA GLU A 137 11.98 -4.33 0.13
C GLU A 137 12.54 -3.30 1.13
N LEU A 138 12.02 -3.25 2.36
CA LEU A 138 12.55 -2.39 3.41
C LEU A 138 13.97 -2.80 3.84
N MET A 139 14.30 -4.09 3.83
CA MET A 139 15.65 -4.58 4.12
C MET A 139 16.64 -4.29 2.98
N GLU A 140 16.18 -4.28 1.73
CA GLU A 140 17.01 -3.97 0.58
C GLU A 140 17.26 -2.46 0.43
N SER A 141 16.21 -1.66 0.61
CA SER A 141 16.22 -0.24 0.28
C SER A 141 16.35 0.69 1.49
N GLU A 142 15.83 0.31 2.67
CA GLU A 142 15.66 1.21 3.82
C GLU A 142 16.01 0.58 5.17
N VAL A 143 17.21 -0.04 5.25
CA VAL A 143 17.72 -0.76 6.43
C VAL A 143 17.56 0.03 7.75
N SER A 144 17.70 1.37 7.69
CA SER A 144 17.58 2.24 8.87
C SER A 144 16.19 2.20 9.53
N ILE A 145 15.15 1.84 8.77
CA ILE A 145 13.80 1.64 9.26
C ILE A 145 13.68 0.30 9.97
N ILE A 146 14.27 -0.77 9.42
CA ILE A 146 14.09 -2.15 9.90
C ILE A 146 14.93 -2.46 11.14
N VAL A 147 16.17 -1.99 11.21
CA VAL A 147 17.12 -2.37 12.28
C VAL A 147 16.52 -2.27 13.70
N PRO A 148 15.79 -1.21 14.08
CA PRO A 148 15.16 -1.12 15.40
C PRO A 148 14.07 -2.17 15.68
N TYR A 149 13.46 -2.72 14.64
CA TYR A 149 12.33 -3.66 14.72
C TYR A 149 12.72 -5.09 14.34
N LEU A 150 13.98 -5.34 13.95
CA LEU A 150 14.42 -6.63 13.42
C LEU A 150 14.08 -7.80 14.36
N SER A 151 14.28 -7.63 15.67
CA SER A 151 13.93 -8.67 16.65
C SER A 151 12.42 -8.98 16.67
N GLN A 152 11.56 -7.98 16.45
CA GLN A 152 10.11 -8.17 16.41
C GLN A 152 9.69 -8.89 15.13
N ILE A 153 10.29 -8.49 13.99
CA ILE A 153 10.03 -9.12 12.69
C ILE A 153 10.48 -10.58 12.70
N VAL A 154 11.68 -10.88 13.20
CA VAL A 154 12.16 -12.27 13.32
C VAL A 154 11.28 -13.09 14.24
N HIS A 155 10.85 -12.53 15.38
CA HIS A 155 9.94 -13.23 16.29
C HIS A 155 8.61 -13.55 15.60
N PHE A 156 8.03 -12.58 14.89
CA PHE A 156 6.81 -12.76 14.10
C PHE A 156 6.95 -13.88 13.05
N CYS A 157 8.08 -13.98 12.36
CA CYS A 157 8.31 -15.05 11.38
C CYS A 157 8.48 -16.46 11.98
N LEU A 158 8.67 -16.57 13.29
CA LEU A 158 8.87 -17.86 13.99
C LEU A 158 7.58 -18.39 14.64
N GLU A 159 6.54 -17.55 14.75
CA GLU A 159 5.22 -17.93 15.22
C GLU A 159 4.41 -18.66 14.13
#